data_AF-A0A352S3V7-F1
#
_entry.id   AF-A0A352S3V7-F1
#
_cell.length_a   1.000
_cell.length_b   1.000
_cell.length_c   1.000
_cell.angle_alpha   90.00
_cell.angle_beta   90.00
_cell.angle_gamma   90.00
#
_symmetry.space_group_name_H-M   'P 1'
#
loop_
_entity.id
_entity.type
_entity.pdbx_description
1 polymer ?
#
loop_
_entity_poly.entity_id
_entity_poly.type
_entity_poly.pdbx_seq_one_letter_code
_entity_poly.pdbx_strand_id
1 'polypeptide(L)' 'DPRYFRPTEVETLLGDPTQAREQLGWSPRITFDELVHEMIEADFVAARRDALVKMAG' A
#
# COMPACT_ATOMS: atom_id res chain seq x y z
N ASP A 1 15.10 -16.14 -1.08
CA ASP A 1 14.47 -17.45 -1.33
C ASP A 1 13.97 -17.45 -2.77
N PRO A 2 14.37 -18.44 -3.61
CA PRO A 2 14.00 -18.54 -5.02
C PRO A 2 12.49 -18.44 -5.29
N ARG A 3 11.66 -18.80 -4.30
CA ARG A 3 10.19 -18.73 -4.39
C ARG A 3 9.64 -17.32 -4.62
N TYR A 4 10.38 -16.27 -4.27
CA TYR A 4 9.93 -14.88 -4.45
C TYR A 4 10.43 -14.22 -5.73
N PHE A 5 11.29 -14.90 -6.51
CA PHE A 5 11.78 -14.35 -7.77
C PHE A 5 10.77 -14.60 -8.89
N ARG A 6 10.41 -13.53 -9.60
CA ARG A 6 9.61 -13.63 -10.82
C ARG A 6 10.54 -13.90 -12.00
N PRO A 7 10.25 -14.90 -12.87
CA PRO A 7 11.06 -15.16 -14.06
C PRO A 7 11.18 -13.96 -15.02
N THR A 8 10.20 -13.06 -14.97
CA THR A 8 10.20 -11.77 -15.67
C THR A 8 9.83 -10.69 -14.66
N GLU A 9 10.85 -10.05 -14.10
CA GLU A 9 10.68 -8.94 -13.17
C GLU A 9 10.53 -7.61 -13.93
N VAL A 10 9.78 -6.68 -13.35
CA VAL A 10 9.73 -5.30 -13.84
C VAL A 10 10.67 -4.46 -12.99
N GLU A 11 11.77 -4.00 -13.57
CA GLU A 11 12.82 -3.30 -12.82
C GLU A 11 12.34 -1.95 -12.24
N THR A 12 11.57 -1.19 -13.02
CA THR A 12 11.06 0.12 -12.60
C THR A 12 9.67 0.40 -13.17
N LEU A 13 8.86 1.09 -12.37
CA LEU A 13 7.58 1.67 -12.78
C LEU A 13 7.55 3.12 -12.31
N LEU A 14 7.51 4.05 -13.26
CA LEU A 14 7.39 5.48 -13.00
C LEU A 14 6.43 6.10 -14.00
N GLY A 15 5.25 6.48 -13.54
CA GLY A 15 4.23 7.13 -14.36
C GLY A 15 4.41 8.64 -14.42
N ASP A 16 4.08 9.24 -15.57
CA ASP A 16 3.93 10.69 -15.72
C ASP A 16 2.43 11.07 -15.75
N PRO A 17 1.89 11.68 -14.68
CA PRO A 17 0.48 12.04 -14.62
C PRO A 17 0.18 13.46 -15.17
N THR A 18 1.07 14.04 -15.98
CA THR A 18 0.90 15.41 -16.51
C THR A 18 -0.42 15.59 -17.27
N GLN A 19 -0.81 14.64 -18.12
CA GLN A 19 -2.08 14.71 -18.84
C GLN A 19 -3.30 14.75 -17.90
N ALA A 20 -3.29 13.96 -16.83
CA ALA A 20 -4.39 13.93 -15.84
C ALA A 20 -4.45 15.25 -15.05
N ARG A 21 -3.31 15.83 -14.71
CA ARG A 21 -3.24 17.17 -14.08
C ARG A 21 -3.85 18.24 -14.98
N GLU A 22 -3.45 18.29 -16.25
CA GLU A 22 -3.85 19.34 -17.17
C GLU A 22 -5.33 19.26 -17.57
N GLN A 23 -5.81 18.06 -17.89
CA GLN A 23 -7.16 17.89 -18.45
C GLN A 23 -8.23 17.72 -17.38
N LEU A 24 -7.87 17.14 -16.24
CA LEU A 24 -8.82 16.77 -15.19
C LEU A 24 -8.64 17.59 -13.90
N GLY A 25 -7.59 18.42 -13.82
CA GLY A 25 -7.21 19.07 -12.56
C GLY A 25 -6.84 18.07 -11.47
N TRP A 26 -6.47 16.83 -11.85
CA TRP A 26 -6.25 15.75 -10.90
C TRP A 26 -4.89 15.89 -10.22
N SER A 27 -4.85 15.73 -8.90
CA SER A 27 -3.62 15.55 -8.12
C SER A 27 -3.82 14.50 -7.03
N PRO A 28 -2.80 13.71 -6.67
CA PRO A 28 -2.90 12.80 -5.54
C PRO A 28 -3.15 13.60 -4.27
N ARG A 29 -4.08 13.13 -3.44
CA ARG A 29 -4.43 13.75 -2.16
C ARG A 29 -3.70 13.13 -0.97
N ILE A 30 -3.17 11.93 -1.16
CA ILE A 30 -2.50 11.13 -0.14
C ILE A 30 -1.06 10.93 -0.62
N THR A 31 -0.12 11.22 0.27
CA THR A 31 1.31 10.98 0.07
C THR A 31 1.65 9.51 0.29
N PHE A 32 2.86 9.09 -0.10
CA PHE A 32 3.31 7.72 0.13
C PHE A 32 3.35 7.36 1.63
N ASP A 33 3.86 8.27 2.46
CA ASP A 33 3.99 8.05 3.90
C ASP A 33 2.62 7.94 4.58
N GLU A 34 1.66 8.78 4.19
CA GLU A 34 0.28 8.70 4.69
C GLU A 34 -0.38 7.37 4.31
N LEU A 35 -0.21 6.92 3.06
CA LEU A 35 -0.71 5.62 2.62
C LEU A 35 -0.12 4.47 3.46
N VAL A 36 1.20 4.47 3.67
CA VAL A 36 1.86 3.45 4.49
C VAL A 36 1.33 3.47 5.92
N HIS A 37 1.16 4.67 6.50
CA HIS A 37 0.64 4.83 7.85
C HIS A 37 -0.78 4.28 8.00
N GLU A 38 -1.69 4.64 7.08
CA GLU A 38 -3.08 4.18 7.07
C GLU A 38 -3.16 2.65 6.98
N MET A 39 -2.35 2.03 6.11
CA MET A 39 -2.32 0.58 5.93
C MET A 39 -1.83 -0.14 7.19
N ILE A 40 -0.76 0.36 7.83
CA ILE A 40 -0.20 -0.25 9.04
C ILE A 40 -1.17 -0.11 10.23
N GLU A 41 -1.86 1.02 10.36
CA GLU A 41 -2.86 1.20 11.40
C GLU A 41 -4.00 0.18 11.25
N ALA A 42 -4.49 -0.02 10.02
CA ALA A 42 -5.52 -1.00 9.73
C ALA A 42 -5.08 -2.44 10.08
N ASP A 43 -3.87 -2.84 9.66
CA ASP A 43 -3.31 -4.16 9.98
C ASP A 43 -3.09 -4.34 11.49
N PHE A 44 -2.64 -3.29 12.19
CA PHE A 44 -2.47 -3.33 13.64
C PHE A 44 -3.80 -3.55 14.37
N VAL A 45 -4.87 -2.86 13.95
CA VAL A 45 -6.21 -3.04 14.52
C VAL A 45 -6.70 -4.47 14.29
N ALA A 46 -6.53 -5.00 13.08
CA ALA A 46 -6.89 -6.37 12.75
C ALA A 46 -6.12 -7.39 13.61
N ALA A 47 -4.80 -7.25 13.71
CA ALA A 47 -3.95 -8.12 14.51
C ALA A 47 -4.31 -8.08 16.01
N ARG A 48 -4.63 -6.88 16.54
CA ARG A 48 -5.05 -6.72 17.94
C ARG A 48 -6.37 -7.44 18.22
N ARG A 49 -7.34 -7.36 17.31
CA ARG A 49 -8.61 -8.09 17.43
C ARG A 49 -8.36 -9.60 17.50
N ASP A 50 -7.54 -10.11 16.59
CA ASP A 50 -7.27 -11.54 16.52
C ASP A 50 -6.50 -12.04 17.77
N ALA A 51 -5.61 -11.21 18.33
CA ALA A 51 -4.93 -11.50 19.58
C ALA A 51 -5.91 -11.60 20.77
N LEU A 52 -6.88 -10.68 20.87
CA LEU A 52 -7.89 -10.71 21.93
C LEU A 52 -8.74 -11.99 21.87
N VAL A 53 -9.15 -12.41 20.68
CA VAL A 53 -9.91 -13.66 20.50
C VAL A 53 -9.08 -14.87 20.94
N LYS A 54 -7.79 -14.92 20.58
CA LYS A 54 -6.89 -16.00 21.01
C LYS A 54 -6.65 -16.04 22.51
N MET A 55 -6.67 -14.90 23.19
CA MET A 55 -6.47 -14.82 24.65
C MET A 55 -7.71 -15.20 25.46
N ALA A 56 -8.91 -15.06 24.87
CA ALA A 56 -10.18 -15.30 25.54
C ALA A 56 -10.67 -16.76 25.44
N GLY A 57 -10.03 -17.59 24.62
CA GLY A 57 -10.26 -19.04 24.50
C GLY A 57 -9.10 -19.85 25.08
#